data_AF-A0A7K2XPT2-F1
#
_entry.id   AF-A0A7K2XPT2-F1
#
_cell.length_a   1.000
_cell.length_b   1.000
_cell.length_c   1.000
_cell.angle_alpha   90.00
_cell.angle_beta   90.00
_cell.angle_gamma   90.00
#
_symmetry.space_group_name_H-M   'P 1'
#
loop_
_entity.id
_entity.type
_entity.pdbx_description
1 polymer ?
#
loop_
_entity_poly.entity_id
_entity_poly.type
_entity_poly.pdbx_seq_one_letter_code
_entity_poly.pdbx_strand_id
1 'polypeptide(L)'
;MLALYPSPRPEPEPLSTSGTPTQQAGGELAEFYFADVFTFVTDYLAVMIRRPLDGTSATWCPAWWEHPEAGARLSALWLAWEHLRHDAALGMTTWWIQHADPHLKILMDPRQGPFAACSPEGHAQDPLGPLPVEPYEPT
;
A
#
# COMPACT_ATOMS: atom_id res chain seq x y z
N MET A 1 -11.86 57.96 25.26
CA MET A 1 -11.75 57.12 26.47
C MET A 1 -13.16 56.73 26.90
N LEU A 2 -13.59 55.53 26.52
CA LEU A 2 -14.60 54.67 27.15
C LEU A 2 -14.78 53.49 26.19
N ALA A 3 -14.40 52.31 26.67
CA ALA A 3 -14.54 51.06 25.97
C ALA A 3 -15.61 50.21 26.70
N LEU A 4 -16.06 49.16 26.01
CA LEU A 4 -16.64 47.90 26.53
C LEU A 4 -18.17 47.93 26.76
N TYR A 5 -19.00 46.92 26.42
CA TYR A 5 -18.83 45.52 26.02
C TYR A 5 -20.00 45.05 25.11
N PRO A 6 -19.81 44.04 24.23
CA PRO A 6 -20.91 43.30 23.59
C PRO A 6 -21.59 42.28 24.54
N SER A 7 -22.86 41.98 24.28
CA SER A 7 -23.79 41.16 25.08
C SER A 7 -23.29 39.78 25.54
N PRO A 8 -23.81 39.23 26.66
CA PRO A 8 -23.37 37.95 27.21
C PRO A 8 -23.69 36.76 26.29
N ARG A 9 -22.76 35.80 26.24
CA ARG A 9 -22.88 34.50 25.58
C ARG A 9 -23.95 33.65 26.28
N PRO A 10 -24.87 32.97 25.55
CA PRO A 10 -25.81 32.05 26.19
C PRO A 10 -25.08 30.83 26.78
N GLU A 11 -25.53 30.42 27.96
CA GLU A 11 -25.01 29.28 28.72
C GLU A 11 -25.36 27.94 28.03
N PRO A 12 -24.50 26.91 28.07
CA PRO A 12 -24.82 25.63 27.44
C PRO A 12 -25.87 24.86 28.23
N GLU A 13 -26.92 24.39 27.56
CA GLU A 13 -27.94 23.52 28.16
C GLU A 13 -27.37 22.13 28.53
N PRO A 14 -27.88 21.50 29.61
CA PRO A 14 -27.38 20.21 30.08
C PRO A 14 -27.70 19.07 29.10
N LEU A 15 -26.70 18.23 28.84
CA LEU A 15 -26.79 17.01 28.05
C LEU A 15 -27.82 16.05 28.67
N SER A 16 -28.98 15.93 28.04
CA SER A 16 -29.92 14.83 28.28
C SER A 16 -29.50 13.63 27.44
N THR A 17 -28.83 12.67 28.07
CA THR A 17 -28.49 11.37 27.48
C THR A 17 -29.72 10.48 27.49
N SER A 18 -30.39 10.31 26.35
CA SER A 18 -31.23 9.14 26.06
C SER A 18 -31.59 9.13 24.59
N GLY A 19 -30.86 8.31 23.82
CA GLY A 19 -31.14 8.06 22.42
C GLY A 19 -30.03 7.22 21.82
N THR A 20 -30.15 5.89 21.91
CA THR A 20 -29.50 5.03 20.93
C THR A 20 -30.31 5.15 19.64
N PRO A 21 -29.73 5.69 18.56
CA PRO A 21 -29.86 4.93 17.33
C PRO A 21 -28.64 5.00 16.39
N THR A 22 -28.39 3.84 15.79
CA THR A 22 -28.00 3.68 14.39
C THR A 22 -26.52 3.69 14.04
N GLN A 23 -26.02 2.48 13.76
CA GLN A 23 -24.96 2.22 12.79
C GLN A 23 -25.17 3.06 11.54
N GLN A 24 -24.28 4.01 11.27
CA GLN A 24 -24.05 4.48 9.91
C GLN A 24 -22.74 3.88 9.41
N ALA A 25 -22.84 2.62 8.98
CA ALA A 25 -21.95 2.09 7.96
C ALA A 25 -22.32 2.77 6.64
N GLY A 26 -21.58 3.82 6.32
CA GLY A 26 -21.76 4.62 5.11
C GLY A 26 -20.48 5.39 4.83
N GLY A 27 -19.34 4.70 4.87
CA GLY A 27 -18.10 5.25 4.34
C GLY A 27 -18.26 5.34 2.83
N GLU A 28 -18.40 6.56 2.33
CA GLU A 28 -18.08 6.87 0.94
C GLU A 28 -16.70 6.25 0.69
N LEU A 29 -16.64 5.22 -0.17
CA LEU A 29 -15.37 4.58 -0.52
C LEU A 29 -14.51 5.70 -1.11
N ALA A 30 -13.53 6.16 -0.33
CA ALA A 30 -12.58 7.14 -0.82
C ALA A 30 -12.02 6.61 -2.15
N GLU A 31 -12.27 7.35 -3.23
CA GLU A 31 -11.85 6.93 -4.56
C GLU A 31 -10.32 6.86 -4.58
N PHE A 32 -9.80 5.66 -4.86
CA PHE A 32 -8.37 5.48 -5.04
C PHE A 32 -7.91 6.29 -6.25
N TYR A 33 -6.75 6.91 -6.13
CA TYR A 33 -6.19 7.70 -7.22
C TYR A 33 -5.78 6.80 -8.39
N PHE A 34 -5.20 5.64 -8.09
CA PHE A 34 -5.03 4.55 -9.05
C PHE A 34 -6.16 3.56 -8.88
N ALA A 35 -6.81 3.15 -9.97
CA ALA A 35 -7.97 2.25 -9.91
C ALA A 35 -7.63 0.87 -9.34
N ASP A 36 -6.42 0.38 -9.61
CA ASP A 36 -5.92 -0.91 -9.17
C ASP A 36 -4.39 -0.93 -9.06
N VAL A 37 -3.87 -2.05 -8.53
CA VAL A 37 -2.43 -2.30 -8.45
C VAL A 37 -1.74 -2.33 -9.81
N PHE A 38 -2.44 -2.72 -10.88
CA PHE A 38 -1.83 -2.78 -12.23
C PHE A 38 -1.53 -1.38 -12.75
N THR A 39 -2.47 -0.47 -12.55
CA THR A 39 -2.34 0.94 -12.92
C THR A 39 -1.28 1.61 -12.06
N PHE A 40 -1.29 1.37 -10.74
CA PHE A 40 -0.23 1.85 -9.85
C PHE A 40 1.18 1.38 -10.27
N VAL A 41 1.34 0.09 -10.59
CA VAL A 41 2.64 -0.45 -10.99
C VAL A 41 3.08 0.13 -12.33
N THR A 42 2.18 0.19 -13.32
CA THR A 42 2.50 0.61 -14.69
C THR A 42 2.79 2.11 -14.76
N ASP A 43 1.92 2.93 -14.16
CA ASP A 43 1.91 4.37 -14.38
C ASP A 43 2.76 5.14 -13.35
N TYR A 44 3.00 4.55 -12.18
CA TYR A 44 3.79 5.18 -11.13
C TYR A 44 5.05 4.39 -10.79
N LEU A 45 4.92 3.16 -10.27
CA LEU A 45 6.06 2.45 -9.68
C LEU A 45 7.16 2.18 -10.72
N ALA A 46 6.82 1.62 -11.88
CA ALA A 46 7.78 1.29 -12.93
C ALA A 46 8.48 2.54 -13.52
N VAL A 47 7.79 3.69 -13.52
CA VAL A 47 8.35 4.96 -13.96
C VAL A 47 9.30 5.54 -12.91
N MET A 48 8.92 5.44 -11.63
CA MET A 48 9.65 6.01 -10.50
C MET A 48 10.91 5.22 -10.12
N ILE A 49 10.89 3.89 -10.22
CA ILE A 49 12.03 3.06 -9.83
C ILE A 49 13.07 3.02 -10.94
N ARG A 50 14.21 3.66 -10.69
CA ARG A 50 15.38 3.71 -11.59
C ARG A 50 16.55 2.97 -10.94
N ARG A 51 16.64 1.67 -11.18
CA ARG A 51 17.69 0.79 -10.64
C ARG A 51 18.28 -0.05 -11.78
N PRO A 52 19.59 -0.36 -11.77
CA PRO A 52 20.16 -1.32 -12.70
C PRO A 52 19.50 -2.68 -12.50
N LEU A 53 19.04 -3.31 -13.59
CA LEU A 53 18.46 -4.65 -13.59
C LEU A 53 19.37 -5.56 -14.41
N ASP A 54 20.48 -5.98 -13.81
CA ASP A 54 21.52 -6.79 -14.46
C ASP A 54 21.39 -8.30 -14.13
N GLY A 55 20.34 -8.69 -13.40
CA GLY A 55 20.11 -10.06 -12.94
C GLY A 55 21.06 -10.53 -11.84
N THR A 56 22.03 -9.71 -11.43
CA THR A 56 23.05 -10.06 -10.41
C THR A 56 22.92 -9.22 -9.15
N SER A 57 22.75 -7.91 -9.30
CA SER A 57 22.52 -6.96 -8.21
C SER A 57 21.03 -6.74 -7.94
N ALA A 58 20.21 -6.79 -8.99
CA ALA A 58 18.76 -6.76 -8.93
C ALA A 58 18.14 -7.41 -10.15
N THR A 59 16.93 -7.94 -9.99
CA THR A 59 16.11 -8.45 -11.10
C THR A 59 14.68 -7.92 -11.03
N TRP A 60 13.94 -8.05 -12.12
CA TRP A 60 12.52 -7.75 -12.22
C TRP A 60 11.88 -8.66 -13.26
N CYS A 61 10.71 -9.21 -12.97
CA CYS A 61 9.94 -9.95 -13.97
C CYS A 61 8.95 -9.00 -14.67
N PRO A 62 8.97 -8.88 -16.01
CA PRO A 62 7.98 -8.06 -16.73
C PRO A 62 6.54 -8.58 -16.56
N ALA A 63 6.38 -9.90 -16.38
CA ALA A 63 5.10 -10.55 -16.04
C ALA A 63 4.94 -10.73 -14.52
N TRP A 64 5.17 -9.66 -13.75
CA TRP A 64 5.19 -9.72 -12.28
C TRP A 64 3.89 -10.26 -11.66
N TRP A 65 2.75 -10.10 -12.34
CA TRP A 65 1.44 -10.57 -11.88
C TRP A 65 1.30 -12.09 -11.87
N GLU A 66 2.19 -12.82 -12.56
CA GLU A 66 2.24 -14.29 -12.51
C GLU A 66 2.94 -14.83 -11.25
N HIS A 67 3.43 -13.92 -10.39
CA HIS A 67 4.08 -14.27 -9.13
C HIS A 67 3.17 -13.87 -7.96
N PRO A 68 2.47 -14.81 -7.29
CA PRO A 68 1.50 -14.48 -6.24
C PRO A 68 2.09 -13.66 -5.09
N GLU A 69 3.32 -13.97 -4.67
CA GLU A 69 4.03 -13.19 -3.66
C GLU A 69 4.27 -11.74 -4.12
N ALA A 70 4.67 -11.55 -5.38
CA ALA A 70 4.89 -10.21 -5.91
C ALA A 70 3.60 -9.41 -6.00
N GLY A 71 2.51 -10.04 -6.49
CA GLY A 71 1.18 -9.42 -6.54
C GLY A 71 0.71 -8.95 -5.17
N ALA A 72 0.87 -9.79 -4.13
CA ALA A 72 0.51 -9.42 -2.76
C ALA A 72 1.35 -8.24 -2.23
N ARG A 73 2.68 -8.28 -2.44
CA ARG A 73 3.59 -7.21 -2.00
C ARG A 73 3.31 -5.88 -2.71
N LEU A 74 3.09 -5.91 -4.02
CA LEU A 74 2.81 -4.71 -4.81
C LEU A 74 1.43 -4.13 -4.48
N SER A 75 0.44 -4.97 -4.20
CA SER A 75 -0.88 -4.53 -3.73
C SER A 75 -0.78 -3.83 -2.37
N ALA A 76 0.03 -4.36 -1.45
CA ALA A 76 0.29 -3.71 -0.16
C ALA A 76 0.99 -2.35 -0.33
N LEU A 77 1.94 -2.24 -1.26
CA LEU A 77 2.59 -0.97 -1.58
C LEU A 77 1.63 0.08 -2.14
N TRP A 78 0.75 -0.33 -3.05
CA TRP A 78 -0.27 0.52 -3.62
C TRP A 78 -1.23 1.04 -2.53
N LEU A 79 -1.77 0.15 -1.69
CA LEU A 79 -2.68 0.54 -0.61
C LEU A 79 -2.01 1.47 0.41
N ALA A 80 -0.74 1.22 0.75
CA ALA A 80 0.02 2.12 1.61
C ALA A 80 0.24 3.49 0.95
N TRP A 81 0.45 3.53 -0.36
CA TRP A 81 0.58 4.76 -1.12
C TRP A 81 -0.74 5.55 -1.12
N GLU A 82 -1.86 4.90 -1.42
CA GLU A 82 -3.20 5.50 -1.40
C GLU A 82 -3.54 6.09 -0.03
N HIS A 83 -3.15 5.41 1.04
CA HIS A 83 -3.35 5.93 2.38
C HIS A 83 -2.45 7.15 2.67
N LEU A 84 -1.15 7.03 2.41
CA LEU A 84 -0.16 8.03 2.82
C LEU A 84 -0.10 9.26 1.91
N ARG A 85 -0.62 9.20 0.68
CA ARG A 85 -0.66 10.37 -0.23
C ARG A 85 -1.46 11.55 0.32
N HIS A 86 -2.36 11.31 1.27
CA HIS A 86 -3.18 12.35 1.90
C HIS A 86 -2.42 13.12 3.00
N ASP A 87 -1.30 12.59 3.49
CA ASP A 87 -0.42 13.30 4.42
C ASP A 87 0.62 14.12 3.64
N ALA A 88 0.33 15.41 3.50
CA ALA A 88 1.20 16.38 2.84
C ALA A 88 2.50 16.70 3.59
N ALA A 89 2.61 16.36 4.88
CA ALA A 89 3.79 16.65 5.68
C ALA A 89 4.85 15.56 5.51
N LEU A 90 4.55 14.34 5.94
CA LEU A 90 5.52 13.24 5.98
C LEU A 90 5.04 11.97 5.27
N GLY A 91 3.85 11.97 4.67
CA GLY A 91 3.26 10.78 4.06
C GLY A 91 4.18 10.11 3.05
N MET A 92 4.74 10.88 2.12
CA MET A 92 5.62 10.31 1.08
C MET A 92 6.97 9.81 1.63
N THR A 93 7.58 10.48 2.60
CA THR A 93 8.82 9.98 3.21
C THR A 93 8.58 8.69 4.00
N THR A 94 7.46 8.64 4.74
CA THR A 94 6.99 7.44 5.44
C THR A 94 6.75 6.30 4.45
N TRP A 95 6.07 6.57 3.33
CA TRP A 95 5.81 5.58 2.30
C TRP A 95 7.10 4.97 1.75
N TRP A 96 8.08 5.81 1.40
CA TRP A 96 9.36 5.32 0.89
C TRP A 96 10.12 4.47 1.92
N ILE A 97 10.36 5.02 3.11
CA ILE A 97 11.24 4.43 4.11
C ILE A 97 10.62 3.19 4.76
N GLN A 98 9.32 3.24 5.09
CA GLN A 98 8.66 2.18 5.87
C GLN A 98 8.01 1.11 5.00
N HIS A 99 7.67 1.43 3.74
CA HIS A 99 6.92 0.52 2.89
C HIS A 99 7.67 0.19 1.59
N ALA A 100 7.93 1.17 0.74
CA ALA A 100 8.48 0.94 -0.60
C ALA A 100 9.85 0.25 -0.55
N ASP A 101 10.82 0.81 0.18
CA ASP A 101 12.19 0.29 0.18
C ASP A 101 12.30 -1.14 0.74
N PRO A 102 11.67 -1.50 1.88
CA PRO A 102 11.67 -2.89 2.37
C PRO A 102 11.07 -3.89 1.39
N HIS A 103 9.94 -3.55 0.76
CA HIS A 103 9.30 -4.43 -0.23
C HIS A 103 10.12 -4.55 -1.50
N LEU A 104 10.63 -3.44 -2.04
CA LEU A 104 11.44 -3.44 -3.25
C LEU A 104 12.77 -4.17 -3.05
N LYS A 105 13.35 -4.12 -1.85
CA LYS A 105 14.54 -4.92 -1.51
C LYS A 105 14.29 -6.41 -1.71
N ILE A 106 13.13 -6.91 -1.29
CA ILE A 106 12.79 -8.34 -1.45
C ILE A 106 12.35 -8.65 -2.88
N LEU A 107 11.47 -7.84 -3.46
CA LEU A 107 10.98 -8.03 -4.83
C LEU A 107 12.14 -8.13 -5.83
N MET A 108 13.16 -7.29 -5.66
CA MET A 108 14.26 -7.17 -6.61
C MET A 108 15.49 -8.01 -6.22
N ASP A 109 15.44 -8.80 -5.13
CA ASP A 109 16.54 -9.69 -4.75
C ASP A 109 16.66 -10.82 -5.81
N PRO A 110 17.76 -10.88 -6.57
CA PRO A 110 17.90 -11.86 -7.65
C PRO A 110 18.15 -13.28 -7.17
N ARG A 111 18.37 -13.49 -5.86
CA ARG A 111 18.65 -14.80 -5.27
C ARG A 111 17.50 -15.33 -4.44
N GLN A 112 16.80 -14.46 -3.73
CA GLN A 112 15.78 -14.85 -2.74
C GLN A 112 14.40 -14.24 -3.03
N GLY A 113 14.32 -13.29 -3.96
CA GLY A 113 13.08 -12.64 -4.32
C GLY A 113 12.16 -13.55 -5.16
N PRO A 114 10.88 -13.18 -5.27
CA PRO A 114 9.92 -13.93 -6.10
C PRO A 114 10.33 -13.98 -7.58
N PHE A 115 11.13 -13.03 -8.04
CA PHE A 115 11.61 -12.97 -9.41
C PHE A 115 12.99 -13.64 -9.62
N ALA A 116 13.53 -14.38 -8.64
CA ALA A 116 14.90 -14.89 -8.67
C ALA A 116 15.23 -15.79 -9.88
N ALA A 117 14.22 -16.43 -10.48
CA ALA A 117 14.39 -17.26 -11.68
C ALA A 117 14.02 -16.52 -12.98
N CYS A 118 13.57 -15.27 -12.91
CA CYS A 118 13.23 -14.43 -14.06
C CYS A 118 14.35 -13.41 -14.34
N SER A 119 14.29 -12.79 -15.52
CA SER A 119 15.12 -11.64 -15.86
C SER A 119 14.27 -10.48 -16.41
N PRO A 120 14.82 -9.28 -16.50
CA PRO A 120 14.12 -8.14 -17.11
C PRO A 120 13.70 -8.40 -18.56
N GLU A 121 14.40 -9.30 -19.26
CA GLU A 121 14.13 -9.69 -20.64
C GLU A 121 13.09 -10.81 -20.75
N GLY A 122 12.75 -11.52 -19.66
CA GLY A 122 11.85 -12.66 -19.75
C GLY A 122 11.38 -13.28 -18.43
N HIS A 123 10.16 -13.81 -18.49
CA HIS A 123 9.54 -14.58 -17.42
C HIS A 123 9.89 -16.08 -17.56
N ALA A 124 10.47 -16.66 -16.50
CA ALA A 124 10.57 -18.11 -16.38
C ALA A 124 9.24 -18.68 -15.87
N GLN A 125 8.69 -19.64 -16.60
CA GLN A 125 7.44 -20.31 -16.27
C GLN A 125 7.62 -21.24 -15.07
N ASP A 126 6.85 -21.02 -14.01
CA ASP A 126 6.77 -21.83 -12.78
C ASP A 126 8.08 -22.41 -12.23
N PRO A 127 9.12 -21.60 -11.98
CA PRO A 127 10.42 -22.10 -11.52
C PRO A 127 10.45 -22.39 -10.01
N LEU A 128 9.55 -21.78 -9.24
CA LEU A 128 9.51 -21.82 -7.78
C LEU A 128 8.10 -22.22 -7.36
N GLY A 129 7.85 -23.53 -7.30
CA GLY A 129 6.56 -24.08 -6.88
C GLY A 129 6.15 -23.64 -5.46
N PRO A 130 4.93 -23.98 -5.00
CA PRO A 130 4.45 -23.60 -3.68
C PRO A 130 5.33 -24.17 -2.57
N LEU A 131 5.28 -23.54 -1.39
CA LEU A 131 5.93 -24.08 -0.20
C LEU A 131 5.44 -25.51 0.08
N PRO A 132 6.33 -26.45 0.44
CA PRO A 132 5.93 -27.79 0.81
C PRO A 132 5.10 -27.74 2.10
N VAL A 133 3.87 -28.24 2.04
CA VAL A 133 2.95 -28.31 3.18
C VAL A 133 2.41 -29.73 3.29
N GLU A 134 2.47 -30.31 4.49
CA GLU A 134 1.75 -31.55 4.79
C GLU A 134 0.28 -31.21 5.14
N PRO A 135 -0.70 -31.98 4.67
CA PRO A 135 -2.10 -31.79 5.07
C PRO A 135 -2.25 -31.91 6.59
N TYR A 136 -2.95 -30.95 7.22
CA TYR A 136 -3.34 -31.06 8.62
C TYR A 136 -4.72 -31.70 8.74
N GLU A 137 -4.79 -32.86 9.41
CA GLU A 137 -6.05 -33.52 9.75
C GLU A 137 -6.37 -33.28 11.24
N PRO A 138 -7.32 -32.40 11.57
CA PRO A 138 -7.71 -32.18 12.97
C PRO A 138 -8.42 -33.42 13.54
N THR A 139 -8.05 -33.82 14.75
CA THR A 139 -8.67 -34.91 15.54
C THR A 139 -10.00 -34.52 16.17
#